data_AF-A0A7Y5KCZ8-F1
#
_entry.id   AF-A0A7Y5KCZ8-F1
#
_cell.length_a   1.000
_cell.length_b   1.000
_cell.length_c   1.000
_cell.angle_alpha   90.00
_cell.angle_beta   90.00
_cell.angle_gamma   90.00
#
_symmetry.space_group_name_H-M   'P 1'
#
loop_
_entity.id
_entity.type
_entity.pdbx_description
1 polymer ?
#
loop_
_entity_poly.entity_id
_entity_poly.type
_entity_poly.pdbx_seq_one_letter_code
_entity_poly.pdbx_strand_id
1 'polypeptide(L)'
;MQLKKVLLAVSIFAVVLLVALSYILGKSDNRAEIMRNRLELEQLRASRDSIKTVVAFKDTLQKMLQQQVHMLQSEANTLRSQVDLIEQQRAQSQLVVRQLRRPEDLEKKLRTTFPELADSDWGVTEVYNAANQISIQYLLIPLWFSETFIIQNQNSTAYREQRDKLRLADSLGLRVSFLQDSLLVLEAQKGAAWKSGYDVAFAKYELVNAKYDSLLKRPPQFKIGVPNKWVFVSGALLGGAGGVLLGK
;
A
#
# COMPACT_ATOMS: atom_id res chain seq x y z
N MET A 1 42.25 -9.01 79.14
CA MET A 1 42.74 -9.17 77.75
C MET A 1 41.75 -9.89 76.82
N GLN A 2 40.94 -10.83 77.32
CA GLN A 2 39.98 -11.59 76.51
C GLN A 2 38.80 -10.75 75.97
N LEU A 3 38.27 -9.80 76.76
CA LEU A 3 37.16 -8.93 76.33
C LEU A 3 37.47 -8.11 75.07
N LYS A 4 38.72 -7.63 74.94
CA LYS A 4 39.18 -6.86 73.76
C LYS A 4 39.23 -7.74 72.51
N LYS A 5 39.63 -9.01 72.63
CA LYS A 5 39.68 -9.95 71.50
C LYS A 5 38.27 -10.33 71.00
N VAL A 6 37.32 -10.49 71.93
CA VAL A 6 35.91 -10.77 71.59
C VAL A 6 35.27 -9.57 70.89
N LEU A 7 35.48 -8.34 71.39
CA LEU A 7 34.99 -7.12 70.74
C LEU A 7 35.58 -6.92 69.34
N LEU A 8 36.87 -7.20 69.16
CA LEU A 8 37.54 -7.08 67.87
C LEU A 8 37.00 -8.12 66.87
N ALA A 9 36.80 -9.37 67.29
CA ALA A 9 36.20 -10.43 66.48
C ALA A 9 34.75 -10.11 66.07
N VAL A 10 33.92 -9.60 66.99
CA VAL A 10 32.53 -9.18 66.69
C VAL A 10 32.51 -8.02 65.69
N SER A 11 33.42 -7.05 65.83
CA SER A 11 33.50 -5.92 64.89
C SER A 11 33.88 -6.35 63.47
N ILE A 12 34.86 -7.26 63.35
CA ILE A 12 35.27 -7.80 62.05
C ILE A 12 34.11 -8.59 61.42
N PHE A 13 33.44 -9.42 62.22
CA PHE A 13 32.31 -10.21 61.74
C PHE A 13 31.16 -9.32 61.25
N ALA A 14 30.83 -8.25 61.98
CA ALA A 14 29.80 -7.29 61.58
C ALA A 14 30.16 -6.53 60.27
N VAL A 15 31.43 -6.15 60.10
CA VAL A 15 31.91 -5.49 58.87
C VAL A 15 31.83 -6.46 57.68
N VAL A 16 32.25 -7.71 57.84
CA VAL A 16 32.16 -8.74 56.79
C VAL A 16 30.70 -9.01 56.43
N LEU A 17 29.80 -9.07 57.42
CA LEU A 17 28.37 -9.28 57.19
C LEU A 17 27.73 -8.12 56.41
N LEU A 18 28.11 -6.87 56.74
CA LEU A 18 27.63 -5.66 56.04
C LEU A 18 28.14 -5.58 54.59
N VAL A 19 29.39 -5.97 54.35
CA VAL A 19 29.97 -6.05 52.99
C VAL A 19 29.27 -7.15 52.19
N ALA A 20 29.03 -8.32 52.80
CA ALA A 20 28.30 -9.41 52.16
C ALA A 20 26.84 -9.04 51.83
N LEU A 21 26.13 -8.39 52.76
CA LEU A 21 24.78 -7.88 52.55
C LEU A 21 24.72 -6.81 51.46
N SER A 22 25.67 -5.87 51.45
CA SER A 22 25.75 -4.82 50.42
C SER A 22 26.02 -5.43 49.03
N TYR A 23 26.87 -6.46 48.95
CA TYR A 23 27.14 -7.18 47.70
C TYR A 23 25.91 -7.98 47.21
N ILE A 24 25.20 -8.65 48.11
CA ILE A 24 23.99 -9.42 47.78
C ILE A 24 22.85 -8.50 47.32
N LEU A 25 22.61 -7.39 48.04
CA LEU A 25 21.60 -6.39 47.69
C LEU A 25 21.94 -5.66 46.38
N GLY A 26 23.20 -5.28 46.16
CA GLY A 26 23.63 -4.69 44.89
C GLY A 26 23.52 -5.66 43.70
N LYS A 27 23.68 -6.96 43.94
CA LYS A 27 23.53 -8.00 42.92
C LYS A 27 22.06 -8.29 42.58
N SER A 28 21.12 -8.14 43.52
CA SER A 28 19.69 -8.30 43.25
C SER A 28 19.12 -7.16 42.41
N ASP A 29 19.49 -5.91 42.71
CA ASP A 29 19.04 -4.74 41.95
C ASP A 29 19.53 -4.78 40.50
N ASN A 30 20.80 -5.16 40.30
CA ASN A 30 21.38 -5.36 38.97
C ASN A 30 20.65 -6.48 38.19
N ARG A 31 20.26 -7.58 38.84
CA ARG A 31 19.49 -8.65 38.18
C ARG A 31 18.11 -8.18 37.75
N ALA A 32 17.40 -7.44 38.60
CA ALA A 32 16.08 -6.91 38.26
C ALA A 32 16.14 -5.95 37.07
N GLU A 33 17.15 -5.07 37.04
CA GLU A 33 17.33 -4.13 35.92
C GLU A 33 17.76 -4.84 34.63
N ILE A 34 18.62 -5.84 34.70
CA ILE A 34 18.98 -6.69 33.54
C ILE A 34 17.74 -7.42 32.99
N MET A 35 16.89 -7.98 33.87
CA MET A 35 15.66 -8.66 33.43
C MET A 35 14.65 -7.69 32.81
N ARG A 36 14.49 -6.48 33.38
CA ARG A 36 13.65 -5.43 32.78
C ARG A 36 14.13 -5.06 31.37
N ASN A 37 15.44 -4.83 31.20
CA ASN A 37 16.01 -4.47 29.90
C ASN A 37 15.91 -5.61 28.88
N ARG A 38 16.00 -6.87 29.32
CA ARG A 38 15.76 -8.04 28.44
C ARG A 38 14.33 -8.10 27.94
N LEU A 39 13.35 -7.93 28.84
CA LEU A 39 11.92 -7.89 28.48
C LEU A 39 11.62 -6.74 27.51
N GLU A 40 12.18 -5.55 27.76
CA GLU A 40 11.99 -4.39 26.89
C GLU A 40 12.61 -4.62 25.48
N LEU A 41 13.78 -5.26 25.42
CA LEU A 41 14.42 -5.63 24.16
C LEU A 41 13.62 -6.70 23.40
N GLU A 42 13.03 -7.66 24.08
CA GLU A 42 12.11 -8.64 23.48
C GLU A 42 10.85 -7.96 22.93
N GLN A 43 10.26 -7.01 23.68
CA GLN A 43 9.11 -6.23 23.22
C GLN A 43 9.44 -5.40 21.96
N LEU A 44 10.61 -4.75 21.91
CA LEU A 44 11.05 -4.00 20.74
C LEU A 44 11.29 -4.92 19.53
N ARG A 45 11.86 -6.11 19.75
CA ARG A 45 12.01 -7.13 18.69
C ARG A 45 10.65 -7.60 18.16
N ALA A 46 9.72 -7.91 19.06
CA ALA A 46 8.37 -8.31 18.69
C ALA A 46 7.63 -7.19 17.92
N SER A 47 7.76 -5.94 18.36
CA SER A 47 7.20 -4.78 17.66
C SER A 47 7.79 -4.61 16.25
N ARG A 48 9.12 -4.70 16.11
CA ARG A 48 9.81 -4.68 14.81
C ARG A 48 9.30 -5.79 13.89
N ASP A 49 9.18 -7.02 14.40
CA ASP A 49 8.78 -8.17 13.59
C ASP A 49 7.30 -8.07 13.17
N SER A 50 6.45 -7.51 14.05
CA SER A 50 5.07 -7.14 13.72
C SER A 50 5.01 -6.11 12.60
N ILE A 51 5.78 -5.02 12.69
CA ILE A 51 5.86 -3.99 11.63
C ILE A 51 6.33 -4.60 10.31
N LYS A 52 7.40 -5.41 10.33
CA LYS A 52 7.90 -6.12 9.14
C LYS A 52 6.82 -7.00 8.50
N THR A 53 6.04 -7.70 9.32
CA THR A 53 4.95 -8.56 8.85
C THR A 53 3.85 -7.74 8.17
N VAL A 54 3.44 -6.63 8.80
CA VAL A 54 2.43 -5.72 8.23
C VAL A 54 2.92 -5.11 6.91
N VAL A 55 4.18 -4.68 6.85
CA VAL A 55 4.78 -4.11 5.63
C VAL A 55 4.86 -5.18 4.53
N ALA A 56 5.32 -6.38 4.83
CA ALA A 56 5.41 -7.47 3.86
C ALA A 56 4.03 -7.88 3.30
N PHE A 57 3.01 -7.89 4.15
CA PHE A 57 1.63 -8.10 3.72
C PHE A 57 1.18 -6.99 2.76
N LYS A 58 1.42 -5.71 3.10
CA LYS A 58 1.10 -4.57 2.24
C LYS A 58 1.88 -4.58 0.92
N ASP A 59 3.15 -4.99 0.92
CA ASP A 59 3.96 -5.18 -0.30
C ASP A 59 3.34 -6.24 -1.21
N THR A 60 2.80 -7.31 -0.62
CA THR A 60 2.13 -8.37 -1.39
C THR A 60 0.85 -7.84 -2.02
N LEU A 61 0.03 -7.09 -1.27
CA LEU A 61 -1.14 -6.40 -1.81
C LEU A 61 -0.77 -5.42 -2.93
N GLN A 62 0.27 -4.63 -2.74
CA GLN A 62 0.77 -3.67 -3.72
C GLN A 62 1.14 -4.36 -5.04
N LYS A 63 1.86 -5.50 -4.98
CA LYS A 63 2.19 -6.28 -6.18
C LYS A 63 0.95 -6.82 -6.89
N MET A 64 -0.02 -7.36 -6.15
CA MET A 64 -1.26 -7.86 -6.76
C MET A 64 -2.05 -6.73 -7.44
N LEU A 65 -2.17 -5.58 -6.79
CA LEU A 65 -2.85 -4.41 -7.35
C LEU A 65 -2.12 -3.86 -8.59
N GLN A 66 -0.79 -3.81 -8.57
CA GLN A 66 0.01 -3.44 -9.75
C GLN A 66 -0.23 -4.39 -10.92
N GLN A 67 -0.28 -5.70 -10.67
CA GLN A 67 -0.59 -6.67 -11.71
C GLN A 67 -2.00 -6.47 -12.27
N GLN A 68 -3.00 -6.20 -11.42
CA GLN A 68 -4.36 -5.87 -11.87
C GLN A 68 -4.39 -4.60 -12.72
N VAL A 69 -3.68 -3.55 -12.33
CA VAL A 69 -3.54 -2.32 -13.13
C VAL A 69 -2.99 -2.64 -14.51
N HIS A 70 -1.90 -3.42 -14.61
CA HIS A 70 -1.31 -3.79 -15.89
C HIS A 70 -2.27 -4.61 -16.77
N MET A 71 -3.00 -5.56 -16.19
CA MET A 71 -3.99 -6.36 -16.93
C MET A 71 -5.11 -5.48 -17.50
N LEU A 72 -5.72 -4.62 -16.67
CA LEU A 72 -6.81 -3.74 -17.09
C LEU A 72 -6.35 -2.70 -18.12
N GLN A 73 -5.13 -2.18 -17.98
CA GLN A 73 -4.54 -1.28 -18.99
C GLN A 73 -4.32 -1.98 -20.33
N SER A 74 -3.82 -3.23 -20.30
CA SER A 74 -3.64 -4.05 -21.50
C SER A 74 -4.98 -4.32 -22.21
N GLU A 75 -6.01 -4.64 -21.44
CA GLU A 75 -7.37 -4.84 -21.96
C GLU A 75 -7.96 -3.56 -22.56
N ALA A 76 -7.82 -2.42 -21.87
CA ALA A 76 -8.26 -1.13 -22.40
C ALA A 76 -7.54 -0.76 -23.71
N ASN A 77 -6.23 -1.03 -23.80
CA ASN A 77 -5.47 -0.81 -25.03
C ASN A 77 -5.91 -1.76 -26.15
N THR A 78 -6.21 -3.01 -25.82
CA THR A 78 -6.75 -3.99 -26.79
C THR A 78 -8.08 -3.51 -27.36
N LEU A 79 -8.98 -2.99 -26.52
CA LEU A 79 -10.25 -2.41 -26.97
C LEU A 79 -10.06 -1.21 -27.90
N ARG A 80 -9.08 -0.33 -27.61
CA ARG A 80 -8.73 0.79 -28.49
C ARG A 80 -8.17 0.32 -29.83
N SER A 81 -7.28 -0.66 -29.84
CA SER A 81 -6.78 -1.24 -31.09
C SER A 81 -7.89 -1.90 -31.92
N GLN A 82 -8.89 -2.51 -31.26
CA GLN A 82 -10.07 -3.03 -31.97
C GLN A 82 -10.91 -1.92 -32.62
N VAL A 83 -11.02 -0.75 -31.98
CA VAL A 83 -11.69 0.42 -32.58
C VAL A 83 -10.96 0.86 -33.85
N ASP A 84 -9.63 0.90 -33.83
CA ASP A 84 -8.82 1.23 -35.02
C ASP A 84 -9.03 0.22 -36.15
N LEU A 85 -9.10 -1.08 -35.82
CA LEU A 85 -9.40 -2.13 -36.80
C LEU A 85 -10.80 -1.97 -37.40
N ILE A 86 -11.81 -1.66 -36.58
CA ILE A 86 -13.18 -1.39 -37.07
C ILE A 86 -13.16 -0.18 -38.00
N GLU A 87 -12.40 0.87 -37.67
CA GLU A 87 -12.30 2.07 -38.50
C GLU A 87 -11.65 1.76 -39.86
N GLN A 88 -10.58 0.96 -39.89
CA GLN A 88 -9.96 0.48 -41.13
C GLN A 88 -10.94 -0.36 -41.96
N GLN A 89 -11.65 -1.30 -41.33
CA GLN A 89 -12.65 -2.13 -41.99
C GLN A 89 -13.83 -1.29 -42.53
N ARG A 90 -14.26 -0.28 -41.78
CA ARG A 90 -15.30 0.68 -42.17
C ARG A 90 -14.85 1.46 -43.41
N ALA A 91 -13.66 2.05 -43.39
CA ALA A 91 -13.10 2.78 -44.53
C ALA A 91 -12.99 1.89 -45.77
N GLN A 92 -12.48 0.66 -45.61
CA GLN A 92 -12.39 -0.31 -46.71
C GLN A 92 -13.77 -0.69 -47.25
N SER A 93 -14.75 -0.93 -46.38
CA SER A 93 -16.12 -1.29 -46.78
C SER A 93 -16.79 -0.17 -47.56
N GLN A 94 -16.57 1.09 -47.17
CA GLN A 94 -17.05 2.25 -47.94
C GLN A 94 -16.43 2.31 -49.33
N LEU A 95 -15.13 2.06 -49.46
CA LEU A 95 -14.47 2.03 -50.77
C LEU A 95 -15.02 0.91 -51.65
N VAL A 96 -15.25 -0.27 -51.09
CA VAL A 96 -15.85 -1.40 -51.82
C VAL A 96 -17.22 -1.03 -52.36
N VAL A 97 -18.08 -0.39 -51.55
CA VAL A 97 -19.42 0.04 -51.98
C VAL A 97 -19.34 1.12 -53.07
N ARG A 98 -18.43 2.10 -52.94
CA ARG A 98 -18.15 3.14 -53.95
C ARG A 98 -17.61 2.61 -55.28
N GLN A 99 -16.95 1.46 -55.23
CA GLN A 99 -16.38 0.81 -56.41
C GLN A 99 -17.38 -0.08 -57.15
N LEU A 100 -18.58 -0.30 -56.62
CA LEU A 100 -19.64 -1.02 -57.32
C LEU A 100 -20.11 -0.18 -58.52
N ARG A 101 -19.74 -0.59 -59.72
CA ARG A 101 -20.09 0.11 -60.97
C ARG A 101 -21.32 -0.48 -61.66
N ARG A 102 -21.68 -1.72 -61.35
CA ARG A 102 -22.78 -2.45 -61.99
C ARG A 102 -24.05 -2.33 -61.15
N PRO A 103 -25.20 -2.00 -61.76
CA PRO A 103 -26.46 -1.88 -61.05
C PRO A 103 -26.85 -3.11 -60.22
N GLU A 104 -26.61 -4.30 -60.78
CA GLU A 104 -26.98 -5.59 -60.19
C GLU A 104 -26.16 -5.87 -58.92
N ASP A 105 -24.89 -5.47 -58.91
CA ASP A 105 -24.01 -5.64 -57.75
C ASP A 105 -24.44 -4.73 -56.59
N LEU A 106 -24.90 -3.52 -56.91
CA LEU A 106 -25.39 -2.56 -55.92
C LEU A 106 -26.76 -2.98 -55.37
N GLU A 107 -27.65 -3.47 -56.23
CA GLU A 107 -28.94 -4.05 -55.82
C GLU A 107 -28.72 -5.25 -54.89
N LYS A 108 -27.84 -6.18 -55.28
CA LYS A 108 -27.47 -7.33 -54.45
C LYS A 108 -26.92 -6.87 -53.10
N LYS A 109 -26.03 -5.87 -53.10
CA LYS A 109 -25.46 -5.33 -51.86
C LYS A 109 -26.53 -4.67 -50.99
N LEU A 110 -27.48 -3.95 -51.59
CA LEU A 110 -28.62 -3.35 -50.89
C LEU A 110 -29.49 -4.43 -50.23
N ARG A 111 -29.87 -5.49 -50.95
CA ARG A 111 -30.61 -6.66 -50.41
C ARG A 111 -29.89 -7.34 -49.26
N THR A 112 -28.56 -7.49 -49.34
CA THR A 112 -27.80 -8.05 -48.21
C THR A 112 -27.70 -7.11 -47.01
N THR A 113 -27.76 -5.79 -47.23
CA THR A 113 -27.60 -4.78 -46.16
C THR A 113 -28.91 -4.49 -45.45
N PHE A 114 -30.04 -4.65 -46.15
CA PHE A 114 -31.39 -4.49 -45.62
C PHE A 114 -32.23 -5.74 -45.99
N PRO A 115 -32.06 -6.86 -45.26
CA PRO A 115 -32.78 -8.09 -45.52
C PRO A 115 -34.31 -7.94 -45.42
N GLU A 116 -34.78 -7.03 -44.57
CA GLU A 116 -36.19 -6.68 -44.42
C GLU A 116 -36.80 -6.11 -45.70
N LEU A 117 -35.96 -5.54 -46.53
CA LEU A 117 -36.36 -5.06 -47.82
C LEU A 117 -36.30 -6.28 -48.80
N ALA A 118 -35.45 -7.30 -48.61
CA ALA A 118 -34.94 -8.16 -49.70
C ALA A 118 -36.00 -8.93 -50.52
N ASP A 119 -37.21 -9.05 -50.02
CA ASP A 119 -38.36 -9.69 -50.68
C ASP A 119 -39.40 -8.70 -51.23
N SER A 120 -39.21 -7.39 -51.08
CA SER A 120 -40.14 -6.38 -51.62
C SER A 120 -39.63 -5.75 -52.91
N ASP A 121 -40.56 -5.40 -53.81
CA ASP A 121 -40.29 -4.74 -55.09
C ASP A 121 -40.00 -3.24 -54.89
N TRP A 122 -38.77 -2.89 -54.47
CA TRP A 122 -38.38 -1.47 -54.23
C TRP A 122 -38.26 -0.63 -55.50
N GLY A 123 -38.57 -1.22 -56.64
CA GLY A 123 -38.74 -0.50 -57.88
C GLY A 123 -40.20 -0.16 -58.06
N VAL A 124 -40.60 1.07 -57.78
CA VAL A 124 -42.00 1.43 -57.90
C VAL A 124 -42.55 1.44 -59.33
N THR A 125 -43.59 0.63 -59.37
CA THR A 125 -44.62 0.29 -60.34
C THR A 125 -45.39 1.45 -60.95
N GLU A 126 -46.16 1.16 -62.01
CA GLU A 126 -47.08 2.04 -62.75
C GLU A 126 -48.48 2.10 -62.15
N VAL A 127 -48.96 3.31 -61.84
CA VAL A 127 -50.36 3.58 -61.50
C VAL A 127 -51.03 4.30 -62.67
N TYR A 128 -51.63 3.56 -63.59
CA TYR A 128 -52.41 4.14 -64.68
C TYR A 128 -53.77 4.68 -64.21
N ASN A 129 -54.02 5.98 -64.35
CA ASN A 129 -55.30 6.66 -64.12
C ASN A 129 -56.11 6.65 -65.41
N ALA A 130 -57.07 5.73 -65.54
CA ALA A 130 -57.87 5.59 -66.75
C ALA A 130 -58.85 6.76 -67.02
N ALA A 131 -59.33 7.48 -65.98
CA ALA A 131 -60.30 8.57 -66.11
C ALA A 131 -59.68 9.84 -66.71
N ASN A 132 -58.42 10.10 -66.35
CA ASN A 132 -57.63 11.18 -66.96
C ASN A 132 -56.68 10.67 -68.06
N GLN A 133 -56.60 9.34 -68.26
CA GLN A 133 -55.58 8.65 -69.07
C GLN A 133 -54.12 8.99 -68.69
N ILE A 134 -53.78 8.96 -67.39
CA ILE A 134 -52.47 9.39 -66.88
C ILE A 134 -51.83 8.31 -65.99
N SER A 135 -50.67 7.75 -66.32
CA SER A 135 -49.91 6.90 -65.40
C SER A 135 -48.99 7.68 -64.46
N ILE A 136 -48.97 7.29 -63.18
CA ILE A 136 -48.12 7.82 -62.11
C ILE A 136 -47.35 6.64 -61.52
N GLN A 137 -46.03 6.57 -61.67
CA GLN A 137 -45.22 5.53 -61.03
C GLN A 137 -44.88 5.91 -59.56
N TYR A 138 -43.77 5.44 -58.97
CA TYR A 138 -42.99 6.07 -57.85
C TYR A 138 -43.22 5.61 -56.39
N LEU A 139 -42.19 5.28 -55.59
CA LEU A 139 -40.74 5.57 -55.58
C LEU A 139 -39.76 4.40 -55.89
N LEU A 140 -39.18 4.36 -57.09
CA LEU A 140 -37.89 3.67 -57.34
C LEU A 140 -36.79 4.47 -56.62
N ILE A 141 -36.17 3.93 -55.56
CA ILE A 141 -34.96 4.56 -54.99
C ILE A 141 -33.93 4.60 -56.12
N PRO A 142 -33.43 5.79 -56.54
CA PRO A 142 -32.48 5.82 -57.62
C PRO A 142 -31.24 5.06 -57.16
N LEU A 143 -30.79 4.14 -58.00
CA LEU A 143 -29.79 3.16 -57.63
C LEU A 143 -28.51 3.82 -57.07
N TRP A 144 -28.13 4.99 -57.55
CA TRP A 144 -27.00 5.77 -57.03
C TRP A 144 -27.18 6.28 -55.58
N PHE A 145 -28.41 6.48 -55.08
CA PHE A 145 -28.65 6.80 -53.67
C PHE A 145 -28.57 5.58 -52.76
N SER A 146 -28.78 4.37 -53.29
CA SER A 146 -28.65 3.13 -52.51
C SER A 146 -27.25 2.95 -51.93
N GLU A 147 -26.22 3.42 -52.64
CA GLU A 147 -24.84 3.48 -52.15
C GLU A 147 -24.77 4.22 -50.80
N THR A 148 -25.41 5.38 -50.70
CA THR A 148 -25.42 6.21 -49.50
C THR A 148 -26.12 5.49 -48.36
N PHE A 149 -27.27 4.86 -48.60
CA PHE A 149 -28.00 4.11 -47.58
C PHE A 149 -27.20 2.88 -47.08
N ILE A 150 -26.57 2.14 -47.99
CA ILE A 150 -25.69 1.02 -47.63
C ILE A 150 -24.54 1.51 -46.74
N ILE A 151 -23.84 2.56 -47.16
CA ILE A 151 -22.72 3.14 -46.42
C ILE A 151 -23.17 3.66 -45.05
N GLN A 152 -24.32 4.35 -44.98
CA GLN A 152 -24.85 4.86 -43.73
C GLN A 152 -25.21 3.74 -42.74
N ASN A 153 -25.83 2.65 -43.21
CA ASN A 153 -26.16 1.53 -42.33
C ASN A 153 -24.88 0.84 -41.80
N GLN A 154 -23.90 0.61 -42.68
CA GLN A 154 -22.59 0.06 -42.29
C GLN A 154 -21.88 0.96 -41.28
N ASN A 155 -21.87 2.28 -41.51
CA ASN A 155 -21.31 3.26 -40.57
C ASN A 155 -22.03 3.26 -39.23
N SER A 156 -23.36 3.23 -39.23
CA SER A 156 -24.16 3.22 -38.01
C SER A 156 -23.83 2.00 -37.14
N THR A 157 -23.70 0.82 -37.76
CA THR A 157 -23.29 -0.40 -37.08
C THR A 157 -21.87 -0.29 -36.53
N ALA A 158 -20.91 0.13 -37.37
CA ALA A 158 -19.52 0.30 -36.96
C ALA A 158 -19.36 1.31 -35.82
N TYR A 159 -19.99 2.47 -35.90
CA TYR A 159 -19.92 3.50 -34.85
C TYR A 159 -20.58 3.06 -33.55
N ARG A 160 -21.66 2.28 -33.61
CA ARG A 160 -22.26 1.68 -32.42
C ARG A 160 -21.27 0.76 -31.71
N GLU A 161 -20.62 -0.12 -32.48
CA GLU A 161 -19.61 -1.03 -31.93
C GLU A 161 -18.39 -0.27 -31.38
N GLN A 162 -17.86 0.72 -32.12
CA GLN A 162 -16.76 1.56 -31.66
C GLN A 162 -17.12 2.26 -30.34
N ARG A 163 -18.30 2.89 -30.26
CA ARG A 163 -18.79 3.55 -29.04
C ARG A 163 -18.85 2.58 -27.86
N ASP A 164 -19.38 1.38 -28.07
CA ASP A 164 -19.55 0.42 -26.99
C ASP A 164 -18.18 -0.09 -26.49
N LYS A 165 -17.22 -0.33 -27.39
CA LYS A 165 -15.84 -0.65 -27.02
C LYS A 165 -15.12 0.49 -26.28
N LEU A 166 -15.29 1.73 -26.73
CA LEU A 166 -14.70 2.90 -26.07
C LEU A 166 -15.28 3.10 -24.65
N ARG A 167 -16.60 2.93 -24.48
CA ARG A 167 -17.23 2.97 -23.14
C ARG A 167 -16.66 1.92 -22.18
N LEU A 168 -16.40 0.71 -22.68
CA LEU A 168 -15.74 -0.33 -21.89
C LEU A 168 -14.31 0.07 -21.55
N ALA A 169 -13.54 0.59 -22.51
CA ALA A 169 -12.17 1.06 -22.28
C ALA A 169 -12.11 2.20 -21.23
N ASP A 170 -13.05 3.14 -21.27
CA ASP A 170 -13.15 4.24 -20.30
C ASP A 170 -13.51 3.73 -18.90
N SER A 171 -14.44 2.79 -18.81
CA SER A 171 -14.79 2.11 -17.54
C SER A 171 -13.58 1.40 -16.92
N LEU A 172 -12.78 0.71 -17.74
CA LEU A 172 -11.52 0.11 -17.29
C LEU A 172 -10.51 1.17 -16.84
N GLY A 173 -10.45 2.31 -17.55
CA GLY A 173 -9.61 3.45 -17.16
C GLY A 173 -9.97 4.01 -15.78
N LEU A 174 -11.25 4.17 -15.48
CA LEU A 174 -11.72 4.59 -14.14
C LEU A 174 -11.33 3.58 -13.06
N ARG A 175 -11.46 2.28 -13.33
CA ARG A 175 -11.01 1.22 -12.41
C ARG A 175 -9.50 1.29 -12.16
N VAL A 176 -8.70 1.48 -13.22
CA VAL A 176 -7.25 1.65 -13.10
C VAL A 176 -6.90 2.84 -12.21
N SER A 177 -7.56 3.99 -12.39
CA SER A 177 -7.35 5.17 -11.55
C SER A 177 -7.61 4.86 -10.06
N PHE A 178 -8.72 4.19 -9.75
CA PHE A 178 -9.05 3.80 -8.39
C PHE A 178 -8.02 2.84 -7.77
N LEU A 179 -7.51 1.89 -8.55
CA LEU A 179 -6.45 0.99 -8.09
C LEU A 179 -5.13 1.73 -7.85
N GLN A 180 -4.81 2.74 -8.68
CA GLN A 180 -3.64 3.60 -8.48
C GLN A 180 -3.74 4.43 -7.20
N ASP A 181 -4.92 4.99 -6.91
CA ASP A 181 -5.15 5.69 -5.64
C ASP A 181 -4.99 4.74 -4.44
N SER A 182 -5.47 3.50 -4.57
CA SER A 182 -5.29 2.47 -3.55
C SER A 182 -3.82 2.12 -3.31
N LEU A 183 -3.01 2.07 -4.38
CA LEU A 183 -1.56 1.89 -4.30
C LEU A 183 -0.88 3.04 -3.54
N LEU A 184 -1.27 4.29 -3.80
CA LEU A 184 -0.74 5.46 -3.10
C LEU A 184 -1.08 5.43 -1.61
N VAL A 185 -2.31 5.05 -1.25
CA VAL A 185 -2.72 4.88 0.14
C VAL A 185 -1.91 3.78 0.83
N LEU A 186 -1.68 2.64 0.17
CA LEU A 186 -0.85 1.56 0.73
C LEU A 186 0.59 2.03 0.97
N GLU A 187 1.18 2.79 0.05
CA GLU A 187 2.53 3.33 0.20
C GLU A 187 2.60 4.31 1.39
N ALA A 188 1.62 5.21 1.52
CA ALA A 188 1.53 6.12 2.66
C ALA A 188 1.39 5.37 3.99
N GLN A 189 0.57 4.31 4.03
CA GLN A 189 0.41 3.48 5.23
C GLN A 189 1.68 2.71 5.61
N LYS A 190 2.45 2.22 4.62
CA LYS A 190 3.76 1.60 4.87
C LYS A 190 4.75 2.61 5.46
N GLY A 191 4.82 3.81 4.86
CA GLY A 191 5.65 4.90 5.37
C GLY A 191 5.29 5.27 6.81
N ALA A 192 4.00 5.37 7.12
CA ALA A 192 3.52 5.65 8.48
C ALA A 192 3.89 4.53 9.47
N ALA A 193 3.79 3.25 9.08
CA ALA A 193 4.17 2.13 9.94
C ALA A 193 5.67 2.14 10.27
N TRP A 194 6.53 2.40 9.28
CA TRP A 194 7.96 2.54 9.47
C TRP A 194 8.32 3.75 10.33
N LYS A 195 7.71 4.91 10.06
CA LYS A 195 7.91 6.12 10.85
C LYS A 195 7.57 5.88 12.31
N SER A 196 6.39 5.32 12.59
CA SER A 196 5.99 5.00 13.96
C SER A 196 6.97 4.05 14.65
N GLY A 197 7.47 3.02 13.95
CA GLY A 197 8.48 2.11 14.49
C GLY A 197 9.80 2.81 14.79
N TYR A 198 10.25 3.69 13.89
CA TYR A 198 11.48 4.46 14.05
C TYR A 198 11.37 5.45 15.21
N ASP A 199 10.28 6.21 15.29
CA ASP A 199 10.04 7.20 16.35
C ASP A 199 10.06 6.53 17.74
N VAL A 200 9.42 5.35 17.86
CA VAL A 200 9.44 4.55 19.10
C VAL A 200 10.86 4.07 19.42
N ALA A 201 11.58 3.53 18.43
CA ALA A 201 12.95 3.05 18.64
C ALA A 201 13.92 4.18 19.02
N PHE A 202 13.79 5.34 18.37
CA PHE A 202 14.59 6.53 18.61
C PHE A 202 14.34 7.11 20.01
N ALA A 203 13.09 7.30 20.41
CA ALA A 203 12.75 7.77 21.75
C ALA A 203 13.29 6.83 22.84
N LYS A 204 13.29 5.51 22.60
CA LYS A 204 13.89 4.53 23.51
C LYS A 204 15.41 4.63 23.55
N TYR A 205 16.05 4.85 22.41
CA TYR A 205 17.49 5.08 22.34
C TYR A 205 17.90 6.34 23.11
N GLU A 206 17.18 7.45 22.96
CA GLU A 206 17.42 8.69 23.72
C GLU A 206 17.29 8.46 25.23
N LEU A 207 16.27 7.72 25.67
CA LEU A 207 16.09 7.37 27.08
C LEU A 207 17.26 6.53 27.63
N VAL A 208 17.77 5.58 26.84
CA VAL A 208 18.92 4.76 27.23
C VAL A 208 20.20 5.60 27.31
N ASN A 209 20.44 6.47 26.33
CA ASN A 209 21.59 7.38 26.34
C ASN A 209 21.53 8.35 27.51
N ALA A 210 20.37 8.95 27.79
CA ALA A 210 20.20 9.84 28.93
C ALA A 210 20.49 9.13 30.27
N LYS A 211 20.05 7.87 30.41
CA LYS A 211 20.39 7.04 31.57
C LYS A 211 21.89 6.77 31.64
N TYR A 212 22.53 6.41 30.54
CA TYR A 212 23.95 6.13 30.47
C TYR A 212 24.80 7.36 30.81
N ASP A 213 24.46 8.52 30.25
CA ASP A 213 25.09 9.81 30.59
C ASP A 213 24.92 10.15 32.07
N SER A 214 23.74 9.91 32.64
CA SER A 214 23.49 10.13 34.07
C SER A 214 24.32 9.20 34.97
N LEU A 215 24.63 7.99 34.49
CA LEU A 215 25.48 7.03 35.20
C LEU A 215 26.96 7.41 35.09
N LEU A 216 27.42 7.86 33.92
CA LEU A 216 28.80 8.33 33.71
C LEU A 216 29.10 9.63 34.47
N LYS A 217 28.13 10.54 34.58
CA LYS A 217 28.29 11.82 35.31
C LYS A 217 28.19 11.67 36.82
N ARG A 218 27.74 10.52 37.34
CA ARG A 218 27.73 10.24 38.78
C ARG A 218 29.09 9.63 39.15
N PRO A 219 29.81 10.17 40.16
CA PRO A 219 31.00 9.50 40.67
C PRO A 219 30.62 8.08 41.13
N PRO A 220 31.51 7.08 41.03
CA PRO A 220 31.21 5.72 41.44
C PRO A 220 30.78 5.73 42.91
N GLN A 221 29.47 5.66 43.14
CA GLN A 221 28.91 5.56 44.48
C GLN A 221 29.08 4.12 44.92
N PHE A 222 30.18 3.84 45.62
CA PHE A 222 30.20 2.72 46.56
C PHE A 222 29.15 3.01 47.63
N LYS A 223 27.90 2.60 47.38
CA LYS A 223 26.86 2.54 48.40
C LYS A 223 27.24 1.42 49.36
N ILE A 224 28.15 1.72 50.28
CA ILE A 224 28.27 0.95 51.51
C ILE A 224 26.91 1.17 52.20
N GLY A 225 26.11 0.11 52.33
CA GLY A 225 24.75 0.14 52.85
C GLY A 225 24.70 0.45 54.34
N VAL A 226 25.17 1.64 54.74
CA VAL A 226 25.11 2.12 56.11
C VAL A 226 24.07 3.24 56.15
N PRO A 227 23.05 3.16 57.02
CA PRO A 227 22.11 4.27 57.22
C PRO A 227 22.92 5.54 57.51
N ASN A 228 22.66 6.64 56.80
CA ASN A 228 23.44 7.90 56.84
C ASN A 228 23.71 8.45 58.27
N LYS A 229 23.00 7.98 59.29
CA LYS A 229 23.22 8.34 60.70
C LYS A 229 24.38 7.58 61.38
N TRP A 230 24.85 6.45 60.83
CA TRP A 230 25.92 5.62 61.43
C TRP A 230 27.31 5.87 60.84
N VAL A 231 27.42 6.48 59.66
CA VAL A 231 28.72 6.87 59.06
C VAL A 231 29.42 7.95 59.89
N PHE A 232 28.65 8.84 60.52
CA PHE A 232 29.20 9.82 61.48
C PHE A 232 29.65 9.17 62.79
N VAL A 233 29.05 8.06 63.20
CA VAL A 233 29.40 7.35 64.43
C VAL A 233 30.63 6.43 64.22
N SER A 234 30.81 5.85 63.04
CA SER A 234 32.01 5.06 62.72
C SER A 234 33.26 5.94 62.51
N GLY A 235 33.11 7.12 61.93
CA GLY A 235 34.19 8.12 61.86
C GLY A 235 34.59 8.66 63.23
N ALA A 236 33.62 8.89 64.13
CA ALA A 236 33.88 9.34 65.49
C ALA A 236 34.47 8.25 66.41
N LEU A 237 34.09 6.97 66.22
CA LEU A 237 34.62 5.87 67.03
C LEU A 237 36.01 5.38 66.57
N LEU A 238 36.31 5.42 65.26
CA LEU A 238 37.66 5.11 64.77
C LEU A 238 38.63 6.29 64.91
N GLY A 239 38.14 7.54 64.82
CA GLY A 239 38.95 8.75 65.10
C GLY A 239 39.18 9.01 66.59
N GLY A 240 38.20 8.70 67.45
CA GLY A 240 38.28 8.92 68.89
C GLY A 240 39.07 7.86 69.66
N ALA A 241 39.08 6.60 69.21
CA ALA A 241 39.86 5.55 69.88
C ALA A 241 41.34 5.48 69.44
N GLY A 242 41.68 6.02 68.26
CA GLY A 242 43.07 6.17 67.79
C GLY A 242 43.80 7.37 68.39
N GLY A 243 43.07 8.47 68.69
CA GLY A 243 43.66 9.71 69.21
C GLY A 243 44.02 9.68 70.71
N VAL A 244 43.48 8.75 71.51
CA VAL A 244 43.73 8.67 72.96
C VAL A 244 44.80 7.62 73.32
N LEU A 245 45.29 6.84 72.36
CA LEU A 245 46.40 5.87 72.56
C LEU A 245 47.77 6.36 72.06
N LEU A 246 47.87 7.59 71.54
CA LEU A 246 49.13 8.27 71.20
C LEU A 246 49.40 9.52 72.06
N GLY A 247 48.67 9.68 73.16
CA GLY A 247 48.74 10.83 74.06
C GLY A 247 48.74 10.44 75.53
N LYS A 248 49.54 9.45 75.92
CA LYS A 248 50.25 9.30 77.21
C LYS A 248 51.04 8.00 77.23
#